data_AF-A0AAW0D6P8-F1
#
_entry.id   AF-A0AAW0D6P8-F1
#
_cell.length_a   1.000
_cell.length_b   1.000
_cell.length_c   1.000
_cell.angle_alpha   90.00
_cell.angle_beta   90.00
_cell.angle_gamma   90.00
#
_symmetry.space_group_name_H-M   'P 1'
#
loop_
_entity.id
_entity.type
_entity.pdbx_description
1 polymer ?
#
loop_
_entity_poly.entity_id
_entity_poly.type
_entity_poly.pdbx_seq_one_letter_code
_entity_poly.pdbx_strand_id
1 'polypeptide(L)'
;MVRAVDLHNSGQLKYQAGLMREAFDYYHRAIVQILDHEDIFQTGGNVPNEYPRELLGFLWNNLLSFFKSDDPSFTQEKCPSAYDLVYSFRPTSSSKAHPQFKGAKGQHLLKGLQITGGFALGILAWRKGDRATTAKRYKEALDIADAHPPFDKWTPSLKHLDWYDEINSRMAGSGQGNLRKDVLESTTVRLGQDGSALDREESFIVATDACGRSECTKRGVGFKRCSACKKIAYCGVECQKADWKKHKLTHN
;
A
#
# COMPACT_ATOMS: atom_id res chain seq x y z
N MET A 1 -4.45 16.64 -29.04
CA MET A 1 -4.49 16.15 -27.64
C MET A 1 -3.09 15.65 -27.31
N VAL A 2 -2.53 16.00 -26.15
CA VAL A 2 -1.17 15.53 -25.77
C VAL A 2 -1.27 14.05 -25.42
N ARG A 3 -0.37 13.21 -25.95
CA ARG A 3 -0.42 11.77 -25.69
C ARG A 3 0.12 11.43 -24.30
N ALA A 4 -0.37 10.34 -23.72
CA ALA A 4 0.14 9.85 -22.43
C ALA A 4 1.65 9.53 -22.44
N VAL A 5 2.17 9.02 -23.56
CA VAL A 5 3.62 8.76 -23.70
C VAL A 5 4.46 10.04 -23.65
N ASP A 6 3.97 11.14 -24.20
CA ASP A 6 4.67 12.44 -24.17
C ASP A 6 4.66 13.02 -22.76
N LEU A 7 3.54 12.85 -22.04
CA LEU A 7 3.41 13.21 -20.63
C LEU A 7 4.33 12.35 -19.76
N HIS A 8 4.43 11.05 -20.03
CA HIS A 8 5.37 10.15 -19.36
C HIS A 8 6.82 10.63 -19.51
N ASN A 9 7.25 10.90 -20.75
CA ASN A 9 8.60 11.37 -21.05
C ASN A 9 8.89 12.70 -20.36
N SER A 10 7.93 13.63 -20.38
CA SER A 10 8.04 14.91 -19.68
C SER A 10 8.17 14.72 -18.17
N GLY A 11 7.34 13.87 -17.57
CA GLY A 11 7.41 13.55 -16.14
C GLY A 11 8.76 12.94 -15.75
N GLN A 12 9.31 12.07 -16.58
CA GLN A 12 10.61 11.46 -16.36
C GLN A 12 11.76 12.47 -16.40
N LEU A 13 11.75 13.40 -17.36
CA LEU A 13 12.72 14.49 -17.42
C LEU A 13 12.65 15.38 -16.17
N LYS A 14 11.44 15.69 -15.69
CA LYS A 14 11.24 16.45 -14.46
C LYS A 14 11.74 15.71 -13.23
N TYR A 15 11.50 14.40 -13.17
CA TYR A 15 11.98 13.55 -12.09
C TYR A 15 13.52 13.55 -12.03
N GLN A 16 14.18 13.34 -13.17
CA GLN A 16 15.64 13.37 -13.29
C GLN A 16 16.23 14.74 -12.92
N ALA A 17 15.51 15.82 -13.22
CA ALA A 17 15.90 17.18 -12.83
C ALA A 17 15.64 17.51 -11.34
N GLY A 18 15.15 16.57 -10.54
CA GLY A 18 14.82 16.79 -9.13
C GLY A 18 13.50 17.53 -8.89
N LEU A 19 12.73 17.81 -9.95
CA LEU A 19 11.46 18.54 -9.91
C LEU A 19 10.30 17.60 -9.58
N MET A 20 10.30 17.06 -8.35
CA MET A 20 9.42 15.98 -7.92
C MET A 20 7.93 16.29 -8.08
N ARG A 21 7.51 17.52 -7.76
CA ARG A 21 6.10 17.92 -7.88
C ARG A 21 5.62 17.94 -9.33
N GLU A 22 6.43 18.49 -10.23
CA GLU A 22 6.10 18.52 -11.66
C GLU A 22 6.06 17.11 -12.23
N ALA A 23 7.03 16.25 -11.88
CA ALA A 23 7.04 14.86 -12.29
C ALA A 23 5.76 14.12 -11.86
N PHE A 24 5.35 14.29 -10.60
CA PHE A 24 4.12 13.76 -10.06
C PHE A 24 2.89 14.20 -10.87
N ASP A 25 2.78 15.51 -11.16
CA ASP A 25 1.66 16.07 -11.92
C ASP A 25 1.61 15.51 -13.35
N TYR A 26 2.76 15.32 -14.00
CA TYR A 26 2.85 14.67 -15.31
C TYR A 26 2.38 13.21 -15.28
N TYR A 27 2.80 12.42 -14.29
CA TYR A 27 2.36 11.03 -14.18
C TYR A 27 0.86 10.91 -13.90
N HIS A 28 0.33 11.75 -13.01
CA HIS A 28 -1.11 11.80 -12.75
C HIS A 28 -1.90 12.12 -14.04
N ARG A 29 -1.49 13.17 -14.77
CA ARG A 29 -2.13 13.55 -16.03
C ARG A 29 -2.02 12.46 -17.10
N ALA A 30 -0.88 11.78 -17.19
CA ALA A 30 -0.68 10.69 -18.14
C ALA A 30 -1.63 9.51 -17.85
N ILE A 31 -1.82 9.15 -16.58
CA ILE A 31 -2.76 8.08 -16.20
C ILE A 31 -4.19 8.46 -16.58
N VAL A 32 -4.64 9.67 -16.23
CA VAL A 32 -5.98 10.16 -16.58
C VAL A 32 -6.18 10.14 -18.10
N GLN A 33 -5.18 10.63 -18.85
CA GLN A 33 -5.19 10.61 -20.31
C GLN A 33 -5.36 9.19 -20.88
N ILE A 34 -4.67 8.19 -20.32
CA ILE A 34 -4.85 6.78 -20.74
C ILE A 34 -6.26 6.30 -20.42
N LEU A 35 -6.72 6.51 -19.18
CA LEU A 35 -7.99 5.97 -18.70
C LEU A 35 -9.21 6.55 -19.43
N ASP A 36 -9.12 7.82 -19.85
CA ASP A 36 -10.25 8.52 -20.46
C ASP A 36 -10.23 8.49 -22.00
N HIS A 37 -9.04 8.41 -22.62
CA HIS A 37 -8.88 8.72 -24.04
C HIS A 37 -7.99 7.79 -24.85
N GLU A 38 -7.26 6.86 -24.23
CA GLU A 38 -6.31 6.01 -24.96
C GLU A 38 -6.49 4.52 -24.65
N ASP A 39 -5.72 3.67 -25.36
CA ASP A 39 -5.70 2.23 -25.09
C ASP A 39 -4.92 1.94 -23.81
N ILE A 40 -5.57 1.28 -22.85
CA ILE A 40 -4.97 0.84 -21.59
C ILE A 40 -3.88 -0.22 -21.79
N PHE A 41 -3.81 -0.85 -22.95
CA PHE A 41 -2.79 -1.85 -23.30
C PHE A 41 -1.63 -1.31 -24.12
N GLN A 42 -1.56 -0.01 -24.38
CA GLN A 42 -0.43 0.58 -25.09
C GLN A 42 0.87 0.34 -24.32
N THR A 43 1.96 0.05 -25.03
CA THR A 43 3.25 -0.29 -24.42
C THR A 43 4.14 0.94 -24.26
N GLY A 44 4.83 1.03 -23.12
CA GLY A 44 5.67 2.18 -22.78
C GLY A 44 7.14 2.11 -23.22
N GLY A 45 7.57 1.05 -23.92
CA GLY A 45 8.96 0.85 -24.33
C GLY A 45 9.50 -0.53 -23.92
N ASN A 46 10.83 -0.64 -23.83
CA ASN A 46 11.51 -1.86 -23.41
C ASN A 46 11.49 -1.99 -21.89
N VAL A 47 10.73 -2.96 -21.42
CA VAL A 47 10.54 -3.23 -19.99
C VAL A 47 11.04 -4.63 -19.73
N PRO A 48 11.79 -4.87 -18.64
CA PRO A 48 12.08 -6.22 -18.18
C PRO A 48 10.78 -7.06 -18.08
N ASN A 49 10.87 -8.34 -18.45
CA ASN A 49 9.71 -9.23 -18.55
C ASN A 49 8.93 -9.43 -17.23
N GLU A 50 9.51 -9.00 -16.11
CA GLU A 50 8.98 -9.12 -14.76
C GLU A 50 7.98 -8.00 -14.39
N TYR A 51 7.85 -6.96 -15.23
CA TYR A 51 6.96 -5.83 -15.00
C TYR A 51 5.82 -5.76 -16.04
N PRO A 52 4.66 -5.15 -15.70
CA PRO A 52 3.55 -4.98 -16.64
C PRO A 52 4.02 -4.17 -17.84
N ARG A 53 3.93 -4.71 -19.07
CA ARG A 53 4.44 -4.03 -20.29
C ARG A 53 3.60 -2.82 -20.69
N GLU A 54 2.39 -2.70 -20.15
CA GLU A 54 1.47 -1.61 -20.38
C GLU A 54 1.98 -0.30 -19.76
N LEU A 55 1.99 0.78 -20.55
CA LEU A 55 2.38 2.13 -20.12
C LEU A 55 1.64 2.57 -18.84
N LEU A 56 0.36 2.20 -18.74
CA LEU A 56 -0.46 2.47 -17.57
C LEU A 56 0.13 1.88 -16.29
N GLY A 57 0.66 0.66 -16.35
CA GLY A 57 1.30 0.00 -15.20
C GLY A 57 2.54 0.74 -14.71
N PHE A 58 3.36 1.29 -15.62
CA PHE A 58 4.53 2.10 -15.23
C PHE A 58 4.13 3.39 -14.58
N LEU A 59 3.25 4.13 -15.24
CA LEU A 59 2.80 5.43 -14.75
C LEU A 59 2.16 5.30 -13.39
N TRP A 60 1.36 4.24 -13.19
CA TRP A 60 0.76 3.92 -11.90
C TRP A 60 1.81 3.71 -10.81
N ASN A 61 2.80 2.84 -11.03
CA ASN A 61 3.86 2.59 -10.05
C ASN A 61 4.67 3.86 -9.76
N ASN A 62 5.00 4.63 -10.78
CA ASN A 62 5.70 5.90 -10.63
C ASN A 62 4.86 6.89 -9.80
N LEU A 63 3.56 7.02 -10.05
CA LEU A 63 2.67 7.85 -9.23
C LEU A 63 2.65 7.37 -7.76
N LEU A 64 2.40 6.08 -7.54
CA LEU A 64 2.29 5.51 -6.20
C LEU A 64 3.57 5.65 -5.38
N SER A 65 4.73 5.57 -6.02
CA SER A 65 6.01 5.74 -5.32
C SER A 65 6.16 7.12 -4.66
N PHE A 66 5.51 8.18 -5.16
CA PHE A 66 5.47 9.47 -4.45
C PHE A 66 4.63 9.39 -3.17
N PHE A 67 3.47 8.72 -3.22
CA PHE A 67 2.65 8.48 -2.03
C PHE A 67 3.32 7.56 -1.01
N LYS A 68 4.25 6.71 -1.47
CA LYS A 68 5.06 5.84 -0.61
C LYS A 68 6.32 6.53 -0.07
N SER A 69 6.80 7.59 -0.71
CA SER A 69 7.97 8.34 -0.23
C SER A 69 7.65 9.17 1.02
N ASP A 70 8.62 9.37 1.92
CA ASP A 70 8.43 10.16 3.16
C ASP A 70 8.30 11.69 2.93
N ASP A 71 8.21 12.13 1.67
CA ASP A 71 8.06 13.54 1.35
C ASP A 71 6.64 14.03 1.73
N PRO A 72 6.51 15.01 2.64
CA PRO A 72 5.23 15.51 3.11
C PRO A 72 4.46 16.30 2.04
N SER A 73 5.01 16.47 0.83
CA SER A 73 4.37 17.12 -0.32
C SER A 73 3.34 16.24 -1.01
N PHE A 74 3.42 14.92 -0.81
CA PHE A 74 2.57 13.93 -1.47
C PHE A 74 1.61 13.27 -0.47
N THR A 75 0.61 14.03 -0.06
CA THR A 75 -0.47 13.55 0.82
C THR A 75 -1.83 13.71 0.17
N GLN A 76 -2.87 13.14 0.78
CA GLN A 76 -4.26 13.34 0.35
C GLN A 76 -4.62 14.84 0.30
N GLU A 77 -4.19 15.61 1.30
CA GLU A 77 -4.52 17.03 1.44
C GLU A 77 -3.84 17.88 0.36
N LYS A 78 -2.61 17.53 -0.04
CA LYS A 78 -1.82 18.29 -1.01
C LYS A 78 -1.98 17.81 -2.45
N CYS A 79 -2.47 16.59 -2.64
CA CYS A 79 -2.67 15.96 -3.94
C CYS A 79 -4.04 15.26 -4.01
N PRO A 80 -5.17 15.96 -3.75
CA PRO A 80 -6.48 15.33 -3.62
C PRO A 80 -6.91 14.60 -4.90
N SER A 81 -6.73 15.19 -6.08
CA SER A 81 -7.12 14.55 -7.35
C SER A 81 -6.40 13.23 -7.60
N ALA A 82 -5.09 13.17 -7.33
CA ALA A 82 -4.32 11.95 -7.49
C ALA A 82 -4.64 10.91 -6.41
N TYR A 83 -4.93 11.35 -5.18
CA TYR A 83 -5.42 10.47 -4.13
C TYR A 83 -6.78 9.86 -4.52
N ASP A 84 -7.71 10.68 -5.00
CA ASP A 84 -9.05 10.26 -5.41
C ASP A 84 -8.99 9.29 -6.60
N LEU A 85 -8.06 9.53 -7.54
CA LEU A 85 -7.75 8.58 -8.60
C LEU A 85 -7.37 7.23 -8.02
N VAL A 86 -6.37 7.15 -7.13
CA VAL A 86 -5.94 5.88 -6.53
C VAL A 86 -7.06 5.24 -5.72
N TYR A 87 -7.81 6.05 -4.96
CA TYR A 87 -8.94 5.61 -4.15
C TYR A 87 -10.06 5.01 -5.01
N SER A 88 -10.29 5.53 -6.22
CA SER A 88 -11.33 5.04 -7.14
C SER A 88 -11.09 3.60 -7.63
N PHE A 89 -9.86 3.10 -7.53
CA PHE A 89 -9.51 1.72 -7.89
C PHE A 89 -9.76 0.72 -6.74
N ARG A 90 -10.14 1.18 -5.55
CA ARG A 90 -10.50 0.26 -4.46
C ARG A 90 -11.70 -0.61 -4.83
N PRO A 91 -11.71 -1.91 -4.45
CA PRO A 91 -12.88 -2.77 -4.61
C PRO A 91 -13.86 -2.57 -3.44
N THR A 92 -14.81 -1.66 -3.61
CA THR A 92 -15.98 -1.49 -2.75
C THR A 92 -17.23 -1.98 -3.48
N SER A 93 -18.29 -2.29 -2.74
CA SER A 93 -19.61 -2.61 -3.32
C SER A 93 -20.17 -1.47 -4.17
N SER A 94 -19.68 -0.25 -3.96
CA SER A 94 -19.99 0.97 -4.72
C SER A 94 -18.87 1.40 -5.68
N SER A 95 -17.90 0.53 -5.98
CA SER A 95 -16.77 0.90 -6.85
C SER A 95 -17.27 1.48 -8.16
N LYS A 96 -16.64 2.58 -8.57
CA LYS A 96 -16.80 3.07 -9.94
C LYS A 96 -16.46 1.93 -10.89
N ALA A 97 -17.37 1.63 -11.82
CA ALA A 97 -17.08 0.67 -12.86
C ALA A 97 -15.86 1.16 -13.65
N HIS A 98 -14.97 0.23 -13.99
CA HIS A 98 -13.79 0.47 -14.80
C HIS A 98 -14.00 -0.20 -16.17
N PRO A 99 -14.94 0.32 -17.00
CA PRO A 99 -15.42 -0.36 -18.20
C PRO A 99 -14.33 -0.56 -19.25
N GLN A 100 -13.23 0.19 -19.21
CA GLN A 100 -12.10 0.04 -20.12
C GLN A 100 -11.29 -1.25 -19.84
N PHE A 101 -11.36 -1.82 -18.63
CA PHE A 101 -10.64 -3.03 -18.24
C PHE A 101 -11.44 -4.30 -18.58
N LYS A 102 -11.79 -4.50 -19.85
CA LYS A 102 -12.54 -5.68 -20.30
C LYS A 102 -11.64 -6.88 -20.58
N GLY A 103 -12.24 -8.08 -20.52
CA GLY A 103 -11.56 -9.34 -20.83
C GLY A 103 -10.53 -9.76 -19.78
N ALA A 104 -9.95 -10.95 -19.96
CA ALA A 104 -9.02 -11.53 -18.98
C ALA A 104 -7.79 -10.64 -18.74
N LYS A 105 -7.20 -10.10 -19.81
CA LYS A 105 -6.04 -9.21 -19.74
C LYS A 105 -6.34 -7.90 -19.02
N GLY A 106 -7.47 -7.26 -19.34
CA GLY A 106 -7.89 -6.02 -18.68
C GLY A 106 -8.19 -6.23 -17.21
N GLN A 107 -8.88 -7.31 -16.86
CA GLN A 107 -9.12 -7.67 -15.46
C GLN A 107 -7.81 -7.94 -14.72
N HIS A 108 -6.85 -8.63 -15.33
CA HIS A 108 -5.55 -8.86 -14.71
C HIS A 108 -4.83 -7.54 -14.39
N LEU A 109 -4.76 -6.62 -15.35
CA LEU A 109 -4.17 -5.30 -15.14
C LEU A 109 -4.91 -4.53 -14.05
N LEU A 110 -6.25 -4.50 -14.08
CA LEU A 110 -7.07 -3.84 -13.08
C LEU A 110 -6.68 -4.32 -11.68
N LYS A 111 -6.64 -5.65 -11.46
CA LYS A 111 -6.31 -6.25 -10.15
C LYS A 111 -4.93 -5.82 -9.66
N GLY A 112 -3.93 -5.78 -10.53
CA GLY A 112 -2.61 -5.23 -10.20
C GLY A 112 -2.67 -3.78 -9.71
N LEU A 113 -3.45 -2.93 -10.38
CA LEU A 113 -3.67 -1.54 -9.95
C LEU A 113 -4.41 -1.45 -8.60
N GLN A 114 -5.43 -2.29 -8.39
CA GLN A 114 -6.19 -2.31 -7.11
C GLN A 114 -5.30 -2.74 -5.93
N ILE A 115 -4.50 -3.80 -6.11
CA ILE A 115 -3.59 -4.32 -5.07
C ILE A 115 -2.57 -3.24 -4.68
N THR A 116 -1.83 -2.72 -5.67
CA THR A 116 -0.78 -1.73 -5.42
C THR A 116 -1.33 -0.40 -4.89
N GLY A 117 -2.49 0.04 -5.40
CA GLY A 117 -3.20 1.21 -4.89
C GLY A 117 -3.66 1.03 -3.44
N GLY A 118 -4.17 -0.15 -3.09
CA GLY A 118 -4.53 -0.50 -1.72
C GLY A 118 -3.36 -0.34 -0.74
N PHE A 119 -2.19 -0.86 -1.09
CA PHE A 119 -0.98 -0.68 -0.28
C PHE A 119 -0.57 0.79 -0.14
N ALA A 120 -0.56 1.56 -1.23
CA ALA A 120 -0.21 2.98 -1.16
C ALA A 120 -1.18 3.78 -0.26
N LEU A 121 -2.48 3.52 -0.35
CA LEU A 121 -3.49 4.13 0.52
C LEU A 121 -3.32 3.71 1.98
N GLY A 122 -2.91 2.47 2.23
CA GLY A 122 -2.58 1.99 3.57
C GLY A 122 -1.38 2.74 4.16
N ILE A 123 -0.32 2.98 3.38
CA ILE A 123 0.85 3.78 3.81
C ILE A 123 0.46 5.24 4.11
N LEU A 124 -0.41 5.84 3.30
CA LEU A 124 -0.90 7.19 3.58
C LEU A 124 -1.72 7.26 4.88
N ALA A 125 -2.59 6.27 5.13
CA ALA A 125 -3.33 6.16 6.39
C ALA A 125 -2.39 5.94 7.57
N TRP A 126 -1.37 5.11 7.38
CA TRP A 126 -0.34 4.81 8.36
C TRP A 126 0.34 6.08 8.88
N ARG A 127 0.74 6.96 7.96
CA ARG A 127 1.43 8.21 8.28
C ARG A 127 0.58 9.19 9.07
N LYS A 128 -0.74 9.16 8.86
CA LYS A 128 -1.71 9.92 9.66
C LYS A 128 -1.97 9.31 11.04
N GLY A 129 -1.37 8.17 11.35
CA GLY A 129 -1.67 7.41 12.57
C GLY A 129 -2.98 6.63 12.49
N ASP A 130 -3.65 6.56 11.33
CA ASP A 130 -4.89 5.81 11.14
C ASP A 130 -4.59 4.32 10.90
N ARG A 131 -4.34 3.62 11.99
CA ARG A 131 -4.03 2.18 12.01
C ARG A 131 -5.19 1.33 11.51
N ALA A 132 -6.43 1.73 11.80
CA ALA A 132 -7.62 1.00 11.40
C ALA A 132 -7.78 1.02 9.88
N THR A 133 -7.68 2.21 9.27
CA THR A 133 -7.70 2.33 7.81
C THR A 133 -6.52 1.62 7.16
N THR A 134 -5.32 1.68 7.76
CA THR A 134 -4.16 0.94 7.24
C THR A 134 -4.44 -0.56 7.14
N ALA A 135 -4.83 -1.19 8.25
CA ALA A 135 -5.11 -2.63 8.29
C ALA A 135 -6.20 -3.01 7.30
N LYS A 136 -7.24 -2.18 7.18
CA LYS A 136 -8.32 -2.39 6.22
C LYS A 136 -7.83 -2.33 4.78
N ARG A 137 -7.01 -1.33 4.43
CA ARG A 137 -6.46 -1.16 3.06
C ARG A 137 -5.54 -2.32 2.67
N TYR A 138 -4.71 -2.77 3.59
CA TYR A 138 -3.82 -3.90 3.34
C TYR A 138 -4.60 -5.19 3.16
N LYS A 139 -5.56 -5.47 4.05
CA LYS A 139 -6.42 -6.65 3.91
C LYS A 139 -7.17 -6.65 2.58
N GLU A 140 -7.74 -5.52 2.16
CA GLU A 140 -8.40 -5.40 0.85
C GLU A 140 -7.45 -5.76 -0.31
N ALA A 141 -6.18 -5.34 -0.26
CA ALA A 141 -5.20 -5.67 -1.28
C ALA A 141 -4.80 -7.16 -1.27
N LEU A 142 -4.60 -7.74 -0.09
CA LEU A 142 -4.26 -9.15 0.09
C LEU A 142 -5.38 -10.08 -0.36
N ASP A 143 -6.63 -9.78 0.04
CA ASP A 143 -7.80 -10.56 -0.35
C ASP A 143 -7.97 -10.57 -1.90
N ILE A 144 -7.56 -9.51 -2.59
CA ILE A 144 -7.52 -9.50 -4.07
C ILE A 144 -6.41 -10.39 -4.61
N ALA A 145 -5.19 -10.29 -4.07
CA ALA A 145 -4.03 -11.06 -4.53
C ALA A 145 -4.28 -12.56 -4.41
N ASP A 146 -4.77 -13.01 -3.25
CA ASP A 146 -5.11 -14.41 -2.97
C ASP A 146 -6.17 -14.96 -3.94
N ALA A 147 -7.11 -14.11 -4.36
CA ALA A 147 -8.18 -14.50 -5.27
C ALA A 147 -7.76 -14.55 -6.76
N HIS A 148 -6.55 -14.09 -7.12
CA HIS A 148 -6.12 -13.96 -8.52
C HIS A 148 -4.78 -14.67 -8.77
N PRO A 149 -4.78 -15.92 -9.29
CA PRO A 149 -3.62 -16.81 -9.38
C PRO A 149 -2.29 -16.26 -9.93
N PRO A 150 -2.23 -15.37 -10.94
CA PRO A 150 -0.94 -14.77 -11.31
C PRO A 150 -0.30 -13.90 -10.21
N PHE A 151 -1.03 -13.60 -9.13
CA PHE A 151 -0.57 -12.93 -7.92
C PHE A 151 -0.56 -13.86 -6.69
N ASP A 152 -0.96 -15.14 -6.82
CA ASP A 152 -0.93 -16.14 -5.74
C ASP A 152 0.49 -16.65 -5.43
N LYS A 153 1.40 -16.52 -6.41
CA LYS A 153 2.83 -16.81 -6.30
C LYS A 153 3.59 -15.49 -6.20
N TRP A 154 3.59 -14.99 -4.98
CA TRP A 154 4.42 -13.93 -4.43
C TRP A 154 5.82 -13.89 -5.08
N THR A 155 6.01 -12.99 -6.03
CA THR A 155 7.31 -12.73 -6.66
C THR A 155 8.27 -12.05 -5.67
N PRO A 156 9.60 -12.07 -5.90
CA PRO A 156 10.59 -11.53 -4.96
C PRO A 156 10.35 -10.08 -4.50
N SER A 157 9.67 -9.25 -5.29
CA SER A 157 9.29 -7.87 -4.92
C SER A 157 8.15 -7.81 -3.88
N LEU A 158 7.39 -8.89 -3.70
CA LEU A 158 6.36 -9.05 -2.68
C LEU A 158 6.84 -9.90 -1.49
N LYS A 159 8.09 -10.42 -1.47
CA LYS A 159 8.66 -11.11 -0.29
C LYS A 159 8.69 -10.24 0.96
N HIS A 160 8.64 -8.91 0.83
CA HIS A 160 8.50 -8.00 1.97
C HIS A 160 7.14 -8.12 2.70
N LEU A 161 6.14 -8.77 2.10
CA LEU A 161 4.81 -9.01 2.68
C LEU A 161 4.70 -10.33 3.45
N ASP A 162 5.47 -11.36 3.09
CA ASP A 162 5.73 -12.50 3.99
C ASP A 162 6.33 -12.01 5.31
N TRP A 163 7.16 -10.96 5.25
CA TRP A 163 7.68 -10.30 6.44
C TRP A 163 6.63 -9.45 7.18
N TYR A 164 5.59 -8.96 6.51
CA TYR A 164 4.43 -8.37 7.21
C TYR A 164 3.62 -9.44 7.96
N ASP A 165 3.46 -10.64 7.42
CA ASP A 165 2.82 -11.77 8.12
C ASP A 165 3.73 -12.37 9.20
N GLU A 166 5.05 -12.33 9.00
CA GLU A 166 6.05 -12.69 10.02
C GLU A 166 6.14 -11.63 11.14
N ILE A 167 6.05 -10.33 10.85
CA ILE A 167 5.90 -9.27 11.86
C ILE A 167 4.54 -9.40 12.55
N ASN A 168 3.44 -9.57 11.81
CA ASN A 168 2.11 -9.77 12.37
C ASN A 168 2.02 -11.02 13.27
N SER A 169 2.77 -12.09 12.96
CA SER A 169 2.86 -13.32 13.77
C SER A 169 3.92 -13.26 14.88
N ARG A 170 5.06 -12.57 14.72
CA ARG A 170 6.02 -12.28 15.79
C ARG A 170 5.43 -11.33 16.84
N MET A 171 4.53 -10.44 16.41
CA MET A 171 3.65 -9.64 17.29
C MET A 171 2.51 -10.44 17.92
N ALA A 172 2.24 -11.66 17.43
CA ALA A 172 1.37 -12.62 18.11
C ALA A 172 2.14 -13.51 19.12
N GLY A 173 3.49 -13.48 19.13
CA GLY A 173 4.29 -14.54 19.74
C GLY A 173 5.41 -14.16 20.73
N SER A 174 5.95 -12.94 20.76
CA SER A 174 7.12 -12.64 21.63
C SER A 174 6.80 -11.63 22.73
N GLY A 175 6.39 -12.16 23.88
CA GLY A 175 6.43 -11.41 25.13
C GLY A 175 7.87 -11.28 25.62
N GLN A 176 8.47 -10.10 25.45
CA GLN A 176 9.37 -9.48 26.43
C GLN A 176 9.86 -8.12 25.94
N GLY A 177 9.57 -7.07 26.71
CA GLY A 177 10.30 -5.81 26.70
C GLY A 177 9.86 -4.78 25.64
N ASN A 178 9.23 -3.71 26.13
CA ASN A 178 9.04 -2.40 25.50
C ASN A 178 8.47 -2.39 24.07
N LEU A 179 7.15 -2.21 23.99
CA LEU A 179 6.37 -1.53 22.93
C LEU A 179 7.22 -1.10 21.71
N ARG A 180 7.45 -2.02 20.76
CA ARG A 180 8.42 -1.87 19.66
C ARG A 180 7.86 -1.06 18.49
N LYS A 181 8.67 -0.10 18.05
CA LYS A 181 8.67 0.49 16.70
C LYS A 181 9.48 -0.47 15.82
N ASP A 182 8.93 -0.98 14.73
CA ASP A 182 9.68 -1.76 13.73
C ASP A 182 9.97 -0.90 12.50
N VAL A 183 11.19 -1.01 11.94
CA VAL A 183 11.64 -0.30 10.73
C VAL A 183 11.54 -1.26 9.55
N LEU A 184 10.65 -0.97 8.59
CA LEU A 184 10.41 -1.77 7.40
C LEU A 184 11.21 -1.30 6.20
N GLU A 185 12.17 -2.09 5.73
CA GLU A 185 12.89 -1.88 4.47
C GLU A 185 11.99 -2.27 3.28
N SER A 186 11.92 -1.41 2.27
CA SER A 186 11.16 -1.60 1.04
C SER A 186 11.96 -1.09 -0.15
N THR A 187 12.25 -1.95 -1.10
CA THR A 187 12.85 -1.56 -2.38
C THR A 187 11.74 -1.09 -3.33
N THR A 188 11.63 0.22 -3.53
CA THR A 188 10.81 0.76 -4.62
C THR A 188 11.66 0.81 -5.87
N VAL A 189 11.36 -0.06 -6.84
CA VAL A 189 12.00 -0.03 -8.17
C VAL A 189 11.26 0.98 -9.05
N ARG A 190 11.95 2.03 -9.49
CA ARG A 190 11.47 2.92 -10.57
C ARG A 190 12.17 2.55 -11.85
N LEU A 191 11.48 2.55 -12.99
CA LEU A 191 12.13 2.26 -14.27
C LEU A 191 12.53 3.56 -14.98
N GLY A 192 13.78 3.63 -15.44
CA GLY A 192 14.31 4.68 -16.30
C GLY A 192 13.77 4.60 -17.73
N GLN A 193 14.06 5.62 -18.55
CA GLN A 193 13.61 5.68 -19.95
C GLN A 193 14.14 4.52 -20.80
N ASP A 194 15.26 3.94 -20.41
CA ASP A 194 15.94 2.80 -21.04
C ASP A 194 15.47 1.44 -20.49
N GLY A 195 14.51 1.44 -19.57
CA GLY A 195 14.08 0.24 -18.85
C GLY A 195 15.02 -0.17 -17.71
N SER A 196 16.00 0.66 -17.35
CA SER A 196 16.87 0.40 -16.19
C SER A 196 16.09 0.52 -14.88
N ALA A 197 16.29 -0.42 -13.96
CA ALA A 197 15.78 -0.32 -12.60
C ALA A 197 16.60 0.72 -11.81
N LEU A 198 15.99 1.84 -11.47
CA LEU A 198 16.44 2.78 -10.46
C LEU A 198 15.89 2.30 -9.11
N ASP A 199 16.72 1.57 -8.38
CA ASP A 199 16.37 1.06 -7.07
C ASP A 199 16.42 2.19 -6.03
N ARG A 200 15.36 2.28 -5.21
CA ARG A 200 15.34 3.13 -4.03
C ARG A 200 14.92 2.30 -2.84
N GLU A 201 15.83 2.14 -1.88
CA GLU A 201 15.53 1.59 -0.57
C GLU A 201 14.86 2.68 0.28
N GLU A 202 13.64 2.41 0.73
CA GLU A 202 12.92 3.24 1.70
C GLU A 202 12.69 2.43 2.98
N SER A 203 12.73 3.09 4.13
CA SER A 203 12.44 2.47 5.42
C SER A 203 11.28 3.16 6.13
N PHE A 204 10.29 2.44 6.66
CA PHE A 204 9.16 3.07 7.36
C PHE A 204 8.83 2.41 8.71
N ILE A 205 8.43 3.23 9.69
CA ILE A 205 8.26 2.82 11.09
C ILE A 205 6.81 2.37 11.39
N VAL A 206 6.63 1.17 11.95
CA VAL A 206 5.32 0.57 12.24
C VAL A 206 5.00 0.42 13.76
N ALA A 207 3.76 0.70 14.19
CA ALA A 207 3.21 0.72 15.56
C ALA A 207 1.83 0.03 15.64
N THR A 208 1.73 -1.02 16.44
CA THR A 208 0.75 -2.11 16.25
C THR A 208 -0.09 -2.36 17.49
N ASP A 209 -1.14 -1.55 17.65
CA ASP A 209 -2.06 -1.73 18.78
C ASP A 209 -2.92 -3.00 18.58
N ALA A 210 -2.76 -3.99 19.47
CA ALA A 210 -3.50 -5.24 19.49
C ALA A 210 -4.17 -5.51 20.84
N CYS A 211 -5.20 -6.37 20.84
CA CYS A 211 -5.84 -6.84 22.07
C CYS A 211 -4.86 -7.75 22.84
N GLY A 212 -4.75 -7.55 24.16
CA GLY A 212 -3.92 -8.39 25.03
C GLY A 212 -4.33 -9.85 25.09
N ARG A 213 -5.58 -10.18 24.73
CA ARG A 213 -6.05 -11.56 24.62
C ARG A 213 -5.53 -12.17 23.31
N SER A 214 -4.68 -13.18 23.42
CA SER A 214 -4.06 -13.88 22.27
C SER A 214 -5.05 -14.46 21.25
N GLU A 215 -6.24 -14.88 21.71
CA GLU A 215 -7.30 -15.45 20.86
C GLU A 215 -8.21 -14.38 20.22
N CYS A 216 -8.01 -13.10 20.54
CA CYS A 216 -8.83 -12.02 20.02
C CYS A 216 -8.21 -11.42 18.75
N THR A 217 -8.93 -11.55 17.63
CA THR A 217 -8.50 -11.02 16.33
C THR A 217 -8.95 -9.57 16.07
N LYS A 218 -9.60 -8.92 17.05
CA LYS A 218 -10.12 -7.55 16.89
C LYS A 218 -8.98 -6.54 16.82
N ARG A 219 -8.96 -5.72 15.76
CA ARG A 219 -7.99 -4.63 15.51
C ARG A 219 -8.69 -3.28 15.34
N GLY A 220 -7.97 -2.18 15.54
CA GLY A 220 -8.46 -0.82 15.25
C GLY A 220 -9.64 -0.34 16.10
N VAL A 221 -9.88 -0.97 17.24
CA VAL A 221 -10.89 -0.58 18.23
C VAL A 221 -10.25 0.27 19.32
N GLY A 222 -11.00 1.19 19.94
CA GLY A 222 -10.51 2.00 21.06
C GLY A 222 -10.11 1.12 22.25
N PHE A 223 -8.86 0.66 22.27
CA PHE A 223 -8.36 -0.27 23.27
C PHE A 223 -8.28 0.40 24.64
N LYS A 224 -8.87 -0.23 25.65
CA LYS A 224 -8.78 0.22 27.04
C LYS A 224 -7.62 -0.48 27.73
N ARG A 225 -6.71 0.30 28.29
CA ARG A 225 -5.60 -0.25 29.08
C ARG A 225 -6.15 -0.86 30.36
N CYS A 226 -5.54 -1.97 30.79
CA CYS A 226 -5.77 -2.52 32.11
C CYS A 226 -5.53 -1.42 33.14
N SER A 227 -6.54 -1.09 33.94
CA SER A 227 -6.47 0.00 34.91
C SER A 227 -5.38 -0.22 35.95
N ALA A 228 -5.05 -1.48 36.24
CA ALA A 228 -4.07 -1.83 37.26
C ALA A 228 -2.62 -1.78 36.74
N CYS A 229 -2.27 -2.48 35.65
CA CYS A 229 -0.87 -2.50 35.16
C CYS A 229 -0.56 -1.43 34.12
N LYS A 230 -1.57 -0.91 33.40
CA LYS A 230 -1.44 0.01 32.25
C LYS A 230 -0.56 -0.48 31.09
N LYS A 231 -0.06 -1.73 31.16
CA LYS A 231 0.86 -2.35 30.19
C LYS A 231 0.11 -3.06 29.05
N ILE A 232 -1.01 -3.71 29.35
CA ILE A 232 -1.82 -4.45 28.38
C ILE A 232 -3.09 -3.68 28.04
N ALA A 233 -3.50 -3.68 26.78
CA ALA A 233 -4.72 -3.03 26.31
C ALA A 233 -5.71 -4.07 25.75
N TYR A 234 -6.99 -3.94 26.05
CA TYR A 234 -8.03 -4.87 25.61
C TYR A 234 -9.09 -4.16 24.79
N CYS A 235 -9.65 -4.86 23.79
CA CYS A 235 -10.74 -4.30 22.99
C CYS A 235 -12.04 -4.10 23.78
N GLY A 236 -12.10 -4.64 25.00
CA GLY A 236 -13.24 -4.54 25.90
C GLY A 236 -13.04 -5.40 27.16
N VAL A 237 -13.93 -5.21 28.13
CA VAL A 237 -13.89 -5.91 29.43
C VAL A 237 -13.98 -7.43 29.26
N GLU A 238 -14.71 -7.92 28.25
CA GLU A 238 -14.82 -9.36 27.97
C GLU A 238 -13.48 -10.01 27.64
N CYS A 239 -12.65 -9.36 26.80
CA CYS A 239 -11.33 -9.87 26.48
C CYS A 239 -10.37 -9.76 27.66
N GLN A 240 -10.49 -8.71 28.47
CA GLN A 240 -9.73 -8.58 29.72
C GLN A 240 -10.08 -9.70 30.71
N LYS A 241 -11.37 -9.99 30.92
CA LYS A 241 -11.83 -11.06 31.82
C LYS A 241 -11.41 -12.44 31.34
N ALA A 242 -11.53 -12.70 30.04
CA ALA A 242 -11.13 -13.96 29.44
C ALA A 242 -9.61 -14.20 29.56
N ASP A 243 -8.81 -13.15 29.37
CA ASP A 243 -7.35 -13.24 29.51
C ASP A 243 -6.87 -13.13 30.96
N TRP A 244 -7.74 -12.70 31.89
CA TRP A 244 -7.38 -12.36 33.28
C TRP A 244 -6.60 -13.46 34.00
N LYS A 245 -6.96 -14.74 33.77
CA LYS A 245 -6.30 -15.89 34.38
C LYS A 245 -4.80 -15.95 34.04
N LYS A 246 -4.43 -15.59 32.82
CA LYS A 246 -3.04 -15.53 32.33
C LYS A 246 -2.42 -14.18 32.68
N HIS A 247 -3.14 -13.10 32.41
CA HIS A 247 -2.67 -11.74 32.64
C HIS A 247 -2.27 -11.46 34.10
N LYS A 248 -3.05 -11.93 35.08
CA LYS A 248 -2.77 -11.70 36.50
C LYS A 248 -1.45 -12.33 36.99
N LEU A 249 -0.92 -13.31 36.28
CA LEU A 249 0.38 -13.93 36.60
C LEU A 249 1.56 -13.05 36.15
N THR A 250 1.29 -12.09 35.26
CA THR A 250 2.27 -11.13 34.72
C THR A 250 2.11 -9.73 35.34
N HIS A 251 1.26 -9.62 36.36
CA HIS A 251 0.95 -8.40 37.09
C HIS A 251 2.06 -8.11 38.11
N ASN A 252 3.19 -7.60 37.63
CA ASN A 252 4.18 -6.89 38.46
C ASN A 252 3.98 -5.38 38.31
#